data_AF-A0A7U3Y0D6-F1
#
_entry.id   AF-A0A7U3Y0D6-F1
#
_cell.length_a   1.000
_cell.length_b   1.000
_cell.length_c   1.000
_cell.angle_alpha   90.00
_cell.angle_beta   90.00
_cell.angle_gamma   90.00
#
_symmetry.space_group_name_H-M   'P 1'
#
loop_
_entity.id
_entity.type
_entity.pdbx_description
1 polymer ?
#
loop_
_entity_poly.entity_id
_entity_poly.type
_entity_poly.pdbx_seq_one_letter_code
_entity_poly.pdbx_strand_id
1 'polypeptide(L)'
;MPLTLGRANFMVKHKVAGIVITPHMLKVLAGEKQAGHTDRVYLRCALQILICKHLGFAGIHLSACHKPEEQMLLESYIEQYRHLNLKALEELWSSLWQVKTGKEFTPEIARFSRQPTSKQLIKYRQLHVMHEAMFGSKIAKGVGRFIFKASFWENALIAKLLLKTEVLSKHSLVGCESCGQCRLGDTLYICPETCPKGLANGPCGGTTLDRCEFGDRECIHSVKARLAKAVKQTEILKEKLIPTVPLETRGTSSWKNWYLATEA
;
A
#
# COMPACT_ATOMS: atom_id res chain seq x y z
N MET A 1 -9.53 -13.46 11.54
CA MET A 1 -10.41 -14.43 10.85
C MET A 1 -10.01 -15.83 11.29
N PRO A 2 -10.92 -16.64 11.86
CA PRO A 2 -10.68 -18.07 12.08
C PRO A 2 -10.43 -18.76 10.73
N LEU A 3 -9.18 -19.16 10.46
CA LEU A 3 -8.77 -19.69 9.15
C LEU A 3 -9.06 -21.19 9.07
N THR A 4 -10.21 -21.56 8.50
CA THR A 4 -10.54 -22.96 8.21
C THR A 4 -9.81 -23.46 6.96
N LEU A 5 -9.65 -24.78 6.82
CA LEU A 5 -9.10 -25.39 5.61
C LEU A 5 -9.88 -24.97 4.34
N GLY A 6 -11.22 -24.90 4.44
CA GLY A 6 -12.07 -24.47 3.32
C GLY A 6 -11.76 -23.03 2.89
N ARG A 7 -11.61 -22.11 3.84
CA ARG A 7 -11.24 -20.71 3.58
C ARG A 7 -9.82 -20.61 3.03
N ALA A 8 -8.87 -21.35 3.60
CA ALA A 8 -7.49 -21.39 3.12
C ALA A 8 -7.41 -21.86 1.66
N ASN A 9 -8.10 -22.95 1.32
CA ASN A 9 -8.19 -23.45 -0.06
C ASN A 9 -8.86 -22.44 -1.00
N PHE A 10 -9.93 -21.78 -0.55
CA PHE A 10 -10.57 -20.71 -1.33
C PHE A 10 -9.58 -19.57 -1.62
N MET A 11 -8.85 -19.10 -0.60
CA MET A 11 -7.88 -18.00 -0.75
C MET A 11 -6.77 -18.35 -1.73
N VAL A 12 -6.25 -19.57 -1.67
CA VAL A 12 -5.23 -20.08 -2.61
C VAL A 12 -5.79 -20.20 -4.02
N LYS A 13 -6.96 -20.83 -4.17
CA LYS A 13 -7.61 -21.06 -5.47
C LYS A 13 -7.95 -19.75 -6.17
N HIS A 14 -8.49 -18.78 -5.44
CA HIS A 14 -8.96 -17.50 -5.97
C HIS A 14 -7.93 -16.38 -5.89
N LYS A 15 -6.71 -16.67 -5.42
CA LYS A 15 -5.60 -15.71 -5.30
C LYS A 15 -6.03 -14.41 -4.63
N VAL A 16 -6.61 -14.52 -3.44
CA VAL A 16 -7.13 -13.35 -2.70
C VAL A 16 -5.99 -12.36 -2.46
N ALA A 17 -6.19 -11.13 -2.94
CA ALA A 17 -5.20 -10.06 -2.92
C ALA A 17 -4.61 -9.84 -1.51
N GLY A 18 -3.28 -9.83 -1.42
CA GLY A 18 -2.53 -9.51 -0.21
C GLY A 18 -2.46 -10.64 0.82
N ILE A 19 -3.07 -11.79 0.54
CA ILE A 19 -3.08 -12.94 1.44
C ILE A 19 -2.20 -14.04 0.85
N VAL A 20 -1.26 -14.50 1.66
CA VAL A 20 -0.39 -15.62 1.32
C VAL A 20 -0.63 -16.74 2.33
N ILE A 21 -1.08 -17.89 1.84
CA ILE A 21 -1.21 -19.12 2.64
C ILE A 21 -0.07 -20.03 2.25
N THR A 22 0.81 -20.36 3.20
CA THR A 22 1.94 -21.25 2.91
C THR A 22 1.51 -22.70 2.79
N PRO A 23 2.28 -23.54 2.07
CA PRO A 23 2.03 -24.99 2.01
C PRO A 23 1.96 -25.63 3.41
N HIS A 24 2.76 -25.13 4.35
CA HIS A 24 2.74 -25.57 5.75
C HIS A 24 1.40 -25.32 6.42
N MET A 25 0.84 -24.11 6.28
CA MET A 25 -0.47 -23.78 6.85
C MET A 25 -1.57 -24.70 6.30
N LEU A 26 -1.57 -24.97 5.00
CA LEU A 26 -2.53 -25.91 4.39
C LEU A 26 -2.39 -27.32 4.98
N LYS A 27 -1.15 -27.80 5.15
CA LYS A 27 -0.88 -29.12 5.71
C LYS A 27 -1.38 -29.24 7.15
N VAL A 28 -1.13 -28.24 7.99
CA VAL A 28 -1.61 -28.21 9.38
C VAL A 28 -3.15 -28.22 9.41
N LEU A 29 -3.79 -27.34 8.65
CA LEU A 29 -5.25 -27.26 8.59
C LEU A 29 -5.89 -28.55 8.04
N ALA A 30 -5.24 -29.22 7.10
CA ALA A 30 -5.69 -30.51 6.56
C ALA A 30 -5.59 -31.62 7.61
N GLY A 31 -4.47 -31.71 8.31
CA GLY A 31 -4.29 -32.69 9.39
C GLY A 31 -5.28 -32.50 10.54
N GLU A 32 -5.56 -31.26 10.93
CA GLU A 32 -6.56 -30.96 11.95
C GLU A 32 -7.97 -31.36 11.54
N LYS A 33 -8.35 -31.07 10.29
CA LYS A 33 -9.64 -31.50 9.76
C LYS A 33 -9.78 -33.02 9.75
N GLN A 34 -8.72 -33.75 9.38
CA GLN A 34 -8.70 -35.22 9.40
C GLN A 34 -8.82 -35.78 10.81
N ALA A 35 -8.19 -35.12 11.80
CA ALA A 35 -8.26 -35.49 13.21
C ALA A 35 -9.55 -35.03 13.93
N GLY A 36 -10.48 -34.36 13.23
CA GLY A 36 -11.73 -33.86 13.81
C GLY A 36 -11.58 -32.59 14.67
N HIS A 37 -10.43 -31.93 14.66
CA HIS A 37 -10.17 -30.71 15.42
C HIS A 37 -10.67 -29.46 14.69
N THR A 38 -11.98 -29.21 14.75
CA THR A 38 -12.63 -28.10 14.03
C THR A 38 -12.62 -26.76 14.78
N ASP A 39 -12.37 -26.80 16.09
CA ASP A 39 -12.37 -25.68 17.03
C ASP A 39 -11.03 -24.92 17.09
N ARG A 40 -9.91 -25.60 16.78
CA ARG A 40 -8.54 -25.02 16.82
C ARG A 40 -8.35 -23.74 16.02
N VAL A 41 -9.19 -23.50 15.00
CA VAL A 41 -9.20 -22.25 14.23
C VAL A 41 -9.60 -21.05 15.09
N TYR A 42 -10.52 -21.24 16.05
CA TYR A 42 -10.96 -20.22 17.00
C TYR A 42 -9.95 -20.05 18.11
N LEU A 43 -9.37 -21.14 18.61
CA LEU A 43 -8.27 -21.07 19.57
C LEU A 43 -7.10 -20.25 19.02
N ARG A 44 -6.61 -20.56 17.80
CA ARG A 44 -5.55 -19.76 17.16
C ARG A 44 -5.94 -18.29 16.99
N CYS A 45 -7.20 -18.02 16.65
CA CYS A 45 -7.70 -16.66 16.50
C CYS A 45 -7.71 -15.92 17.85
N ALA A 46 -8.14 -16.56 18.94
CA ALA A 46 -8.13 -16.00 20.29
C ALA A 46 -6.71 -15.67 20.76
N LEU A 47 -5.76 -16.60 20.57
CA LEU A 47 -4.35 -16.37 20.90
C LEU A 47 -3.78 -15.20 20.11
N GLN A 48 -4.09 -15.10 18.81
CA GLN A 48 -3.64 -13.97 17.99
C GLN A 48 -4.23 -12.63 18.45
N ILE A 49 -5.49 -12.60 18.88
CA ILE A 49 -6.12 -11.41 19.49
C ILE A 49 -5.36 -10.99 20.76
N LEU A 50 -5.06 -11.94 21.65
CA LEU A 50 -4.34 -11.68 22.90
C LEU A 50 -2.90 -11.23 22.65
N ILE A 51 -2.20 -11.84 21.68
CA ILE A 51 -0.85 -11.41 21.25
C ILE A 51 -0.90 -9.97 20.76
N CYS A 52 -1.83 -9.62 19.86
CA CYS A 52 -1.98 -8.24 19.39
C CYS A 52 -2.27 -7.25 20.53
N LYS A 53 -3.06 -7.65 21.54
CA LYS A 53 -3.31 -6.82 22.73
C LYS A 53 -2.03 -6.55 23.53
N HIS A 54 -1.20 -7.57 23.76
CA HIS A 54 0.12 -7.42 24.41
C HIS A 54 1.07 -6.54 23.60
N LEU A 55 0.99 -6.59 22.27
CA LEU A 55 1.77 -5.71 21.38
C LEU A 55 1.24 -4.27 21.30
N GLY A 56 0.17 -3.93 22.03
CA GLY A 56 -0.37 -2.57 22.11
C GLY A 56 -1.27 -2.15 20.94
N PHE A 57 -1.80 -3.10 20.16
CA PHE A 57 -2.76 -2.78 19.11
C PHE A 57 -4.07 -2.23 19.71
N ALA A 58 -4.62 -1.17 19.10
CA ALA A 58 -5.84 -0.51 19.59
C ALA A 58 -7.12 -1.35 19.45
N GLY A 59 -7.12 -2.35 18.56
CA GLY A 59 -8.28 -3.21 18.32
C GLY A 59 -8.05 -4.22 17.20
N ILE A 60 -9.03 -5.09 17.00
CA ILE A 60 -8.99 -6.16 15.98
C ILE A 60 -10.23 -6.08 15.10
N HIS A 61 -10.03 -6.10 13.78
CA HIS A 61 -11.11 -6.31 12.83
C HIS A 61 -11.30 -7.82 12.60
N LEU A 62 -12.40 -8.37 13.11
CA LEU A 62 -12.71 -9.79 12.99
C LEU A 62 -13.65 -10.05 11.81
N SER A 63 -13.14 -10.73 10.78
CA SER A 63 -13.94 -11.20 9.65
C SER A 63 -14.25 -12.70 9.74
N ALA A 64 -15.35 -13.10 9.09
CA ALA A 64 -15.82 -14.49 8.96
C ALA A 64 -16.03 -15.24 10.30
N CYS A 65 -16.54 -14.54 11.31
CA CYS A 65 -16.96 -15.07 12.62
C CYS A 65 -18.26 -14.36 13.02
N HIS A 66 -19.34 -14.65 12.30
CA HIS A 66 -20.60 -13.87 12.35
C HIS A 66 -21.73 -14.59 13.08
N LYS A 67 -21.58 -15.90 13.32
CA LYS A 67 -22.61 -16.65 14.02
C LYS A 67 -22.41 -16.56 15.54
N PRO A 68 -23.47 -16.45 16.34
CA PRO A 68 -23.36 -16.35 17.80
C PRO A 68 -22.54 -17.47 18.43
N GLU A 69 -22.73 -18.71 18.00
CA GLU A 69 -22.00 -19.86 18.53
C GLU A 69 -20.49 -19.80 18.25
N GLU A 70 -20.09 -19.26 17.09
CA GLU A 70 -18.69 -19.06 16.74
C GLU A 70 -18.04 -17.96 17.59
N GLN A 71 -18.81 -16.90 17.87
CA GLN A 71 -18.37 -15.78 18.69
C GLN A 71 -18.22 -16.18 20.16
N MET A 72 -19.19 -16.92 20.71
CA MET A 72 -19.12 -17.45 22.08
C MET A 72 -17.93 -18.40 22.25
N LEU A 73 -17.66 -19.26 21.27
CA LEU A 73 -16.49 -20.15 21.29
C LEU A 73 -15.17 -19.36 21.21
N LEU A 74 -15.11 -18.32 20.39
CA LEU A 74 -13.93 -17.45 20.34
C LEU A 74 -13.70 -16.73 21.67
N GLU A 75 -14.76 -16.17 22.25
CA GLU A 75 -14.72 -15.47 23.53
C GLU A 75 -14.29 -16.39 24.68
N SER A 76 -14.80 -17.63 24.72
CA SER A 76 -14.41 -18.59 25.76
C SER A 76 -12.91 -18.89 25.73
N TYR A 77 -12.30 -19.02 24.55
CA TYR A 77 -10.84 -19.14 24.44
C TYR A 77 -10.11 -17.85 24.83
N ILE A 78 -10.63 -16.68 24.49
CA ILE A 78 -10.02 -15.41 24.94
C ILE A 78 -9.98 -15.37 26.47
N GLU A 79 -11.10 -15.64 27.14
CA GLU A 79 -11.19 -15.66 28.60
C GLU A 79 -10.33 -16.75 29.22
N GLN A 80 -10.26 -17.93 28.61
CA GLN A 80 -9.42 -19.02 29.08
C GLN A 80 -7.93 -18.63 29.09
N TYR A 81 -7.44 -17.94 28.06
CA TYR A 81 -6.00 -17.69 27.87
C TYR A 81 -5.55 -16.26 28.20
N ARG A 82 -6.45 -15.33 28.54
CA ARG A 82 -6.10 -13.90 28.81
C ARG A 82 -5.11 -13.68 29.95
N HIS A 83 -4.96 -14.65 30.85
CA HIS A 83 -4.03 -14.58 31.98
C HIS A 83 -2.57 -14.85 31.58
N LEU A 84 -2.34 -15.40 30.39
CA LEU A 84 -1.00 -15.71 29.90
C LEU A 84 -0.26 -14.45 29.46
N ASN A 85 1.06 -14.45 29.70
CA ASN A 85 1.96 -13.44 29.17
C ASN A 85 2.23 -13.65 27.67
N LEU A 86 2.84 -12.65 27.02
CA LEU A 86 3.12 -12.68 25.58
C LEU A 86 3.90 -13.94 25.16
N LYS A 87 4.96 -14.29 25.88
CA LYS A 87 5.81 -15.45 25.55
C LYS A 87 5.02 -16.76 25.56
N ALA A 88 4.21 -17.00 26.59
CA ALA A 88 3.39 -18.21 26.69
C ALA A 88 2.31 -18.27 25.58
N LEU A 89 1.73 -17.13 25.22
CA LEU A 89 0.78 -17.05 24.11
C LEU A 89 1.44 -17.37 22.76
N GLU A 90 2.63 -16.83 22.50
CA GLU A 90 3.41 -17.08 21.29
C GLU A 90 3.85 -18.55 21.17
N GLU A 91 4.29 -19.15 22.28
CA GLU A 91 4.65 -20.57 22.34
C GLU A 91 3.45 -21.47 22.03
N LEU A 92 2.29 -21.20 22.64
CA LEU A 92 1.07 -21.95 22.37
C LEU A 92 0.58 -21.77 20.93
N TRP A 93 0.59 -20.54 20.42
CA TRP A 93 0.22 -20.24 19.04
C TRP A 93 1.15 -20.94 18.03
N SER A 94 2.45 -20.94 18.29
CA SER A 94 3.46 -21.61 17.47
C SER A 94 3.31 -23.12 17.51
N SER A 95 2.98 -23.68 18.67
CA SER A 95 2.68 -25.11 18.84
C SER A 95 1.46 -25.55 18.03
N LEU A 96 0.37 -24.77 18.06
CA LEU A 96 -0.83 -25.05 17.24
C LEU A 96 -0.55 -24.99 15.73
N TRP A 97 0.41 -24.18 15.33
CA TRP A 97 0.89 -24.16 13.95
C TRP A 97 2.02 -25.16 13.65
N GLN A 98 2.46 -25.95 14.63
CA GLN A 98 3.55 -26.92 14.47
C GLN A 98 4.83 -26.28 13.89
N VAL A 99 5.13 -25.06 14.32
CA VAL A 99 6.32 -24.31 13.89
C VAL A 99 7.57 -24.98 14.47
N LYS A 100 8.57 -25.28 13.63
CA LYS A 100 9.83 -25.92 14.06
C LYS A 100 11.05 -25.04 13.80
N THR A 101 11.06 -24.35 12.66
CA THR A 101 12.23 -23.61 12.15
C THR A 101 12.02 -22.10 12.15
N GLY A 102 10.78 -21.63 12.31
CA GLY A 102 10.40 -20.23 12.16
C GLY A 102 10.25 -19.78 10.71
N LYS A 103 10.50 -20.66 9.73
CA LYS A 103 10.42 -20.37 8.29
C LYS A 103 9.13 -20.86 7.65
N GLU A 104 8.29 -21.58 8.39
CA GLU A 104 7.07 -22.23 7.89
C GLU A 104 6.03 -21.25 7.32
N PHE A 105 6.05 -20.00 7.80
CA PHE A 105 5.19 -18.92 7.31
C PHE A 105 5.86 -18.03 6.26
N THR A 106 7.14 -18.27 5.96
CA THR A 106 7.83 -17.55 4.90
C THR A 106 7.41 -18.14 3.56
N PRO A 107 6.78 -17.37 2.66
CA PRO A 107 6.45 -17.89 1.35
C PRO A 107 7.71 -18.16 0.53
N GLU A 108 7.63 -19.14 -0.36
CA GLU A 108 8.63 -19.30 -1.41
C GLU A 108 8.53 -18.10 -2.36
N ILE A 109 9.53 -17.22 -2.33
CA ILE A 109 9.58 -16.05 -3.19
C ILE A 109 10.37 -16.43 -4.44
N ALA A 110 9.68 -16.51 -5.59
CA ALA A 110 10.36 -16.45 -6.87
C ALA A 110 11.11 -15.12 -6.94
N ARG A 111 12.45 -15.16 -6.89
CA ARG A 111 13.29 -13.95 -6.93
C ARG A 111 13.21 -13.34 -8.32
N PHE A 112 12.27 -12.42 -8.51
CA PHE A 112 12.21 -11.57 -9.69
C PHE A 112 12.90 -10.25 -9.38
N SER A 113 14.00 -9.96 -10.06
CA SER A 113 14.70 -8.68 -9.93
C SER A 113 14.94 -8.10 -11.32
N ARG A 114 14.36 -6.91 -11.55
CA ARG A 114 14.51 -6.15 -12.77
C ARG A 114 15.16 -4.82 -12.47
N GLN A 115 16.24 -4.49 -13.18
CA GLN A 115 16.86 -3.17 -13.10
C GLN A 115 16.04 -2.14 -13.89
N PRO A 116 16.03 -0.85 -13.47
CA PRO A 116 15.42 0.19 -14.29
C PRO A 116 16.17 0.35 -15.62
N THR A 117 15.44 0.71 -16.67
CA THR A 117 16.04 0.95 -17.99
C THR A 117 16.77 2.30 -18.01
N SER A 118 17.71 2.47 -18.94
CA SER A 118 18.39 3.76 -19.15
C SER A 118 17.40 4.90 -19.42
N LYS A 119 16.32 4.62 -20.16
CA LYS A 119 15.23 5.59 -20.41
C LYS A 119 14.55 6.04 -19.11
N GLN A 120 14.29 5.12 -18.18
CA GLN A 120 13.71 5.45 -16.87
C GLN A 120 14.66 6.32 -16.04
N LEU A 121 15.96 6.01 -16.04
CA LEU A 121 16.97 6.79 -15.32
C LEU A 121 17.14 8.21 -15.90
N ILE A 122 17.20 8.34 -17.22
CA ILE A 122 17.30 9.65 -17.90
C ILE A 122 16.06 10.49 -17.60
N LYS A 123 14.86 9.90 -17.77
CA LYS A 123 13.59 10.58 -17.48
C LYS A 123 13.54 11.06 -16.03
N TYR A 124 13.94 10.22 -15.08
CA TYR A 124 14.03 10.60 -13.67
C TYR A 124 14.96 11.81 -13.49
N ARG A 125 16.19 11.76 -14.01
CA ARG A 125 17.18 12.85 -13.84
C ARG A 125 16.67 14.17 -14.42
N GLN A 126 16.11 14.15 -15.63
CA GLN A 126 15.57 15.34 -16.28
C GLN A 126 14.44 15.98 -15.45
N LEU A 127 13.47 15.16 -15.03
CA LEU A 127 12.34 15.64 -14.23
C LEU A 127 12.78 16.09 -12.84
N HIS A 128 13.80 15.44 -12.26
CA HIS A 128 14.36 15.82 -10.98
C HIS A 128 15.03 17.19 -11.01
N VAL A 129 15.94 17.40 -11.97
CA VAL A 129 16.61 18.70 -12.15
C VAL A 129 15.59 19.81 -12.43
N MET A 130 14.62 19.54 -13.31
CA MET A 130 13.56 20.50 -13.61
C MET A 130 12.73 20.84 -12.36
N HIS A 131 12.39 19.83 -11.55
CA HIS A 131 11.63 20.02 -10.32
C HIS A 131 12.43 20.86 -9.31
N GLU A 132 13.70 20.54 -9.06
CA GLU A 132 14.55 21.30 -8.13
C GLU A 132 14.75 22.75 -8.59
N ALA A 133 14.90 22.98 -9.89
CA ALA A 133 15.00 24.34 -10.43
C ALA A 133 13.74 25.17 -10.18
N MET A 134 12.55 24.59 -10.41
CA MET A 134 11.27 25.30 -10.28
C MET A 134 10.75 25.37 -8.84
N PHE A 135 10.95 24.31 -8.05
CA PHE A 135 10.32 24.12 -6.74
C PHE A 135 11.32 23.94 -5.60
N GLY A 136 12.62 23.89 -5.86
CA GLY A 136 13.66 23.87 -4.82
C GLY A 136 14.11 25.29 -4.43
N SER A 137 14.19 26.20 -5.40
CA SER A 137 14.67 27.59 -5.18
C SER A 137 13.63 28.48 -4.50
N LYS A 138 14.02 29.19 -3.43
CA LYS A 138 13.18 30.21 -2.77
C LYS A 138 12.77 31.34 -3.72
N ILE A 139 13.64 31.70 -4.67
CA ILE A 139 13.38 32.77 -5.64
C ILE A 139 12.31 32.32 -6.64
N ALA A 140 12.46 31.11 -7.20
CA ALA A 140 11.48 30.54 -8.12
C ALA A 140 10.09 30.40 -7.46
N LYS A 141 10.07 29.98 -6.18
CA LYS A 141 8.85 29.94 -5.37
C LYS A 141 8.18 31.30 -5.25
N GLY A 142 8.97 32.34 -4.96
CA GLY A 142 8.47 33.72 -4.81
C GLY A 142 7.89 34.27 -6.12
N VAL A 143 8.60 34.09 -7.23
CA VAL A 143 8.14 34.53 -8.56
C VAL A 143 6.87 33.78 -8.98
N GLY A 144 6.86 32.45 -8.82
CA GLY A 144 5.67 31.65 -9.14
C GLY A 144 4.47 32.05 -8.30
N ARG A 145 4.67 32.33 -7.00
CA ARG A 145 3.60 32.83 -6.13
C ARG A 145 3.04 34.17 -6.60
N PHE A 146 3.91 35.12 -6.96
CA PHE A 146 3.48 36.41 -7.50
C PHE A 146 2.62 36.23 -8.77
N ILE A 147 3.05 35.36 -9.68
CA ILE A 147 2.30 35.07 -10.91
C ILE A 147 0.94 34.46 -10.58
N PHE A 148 0.89 33.38 -9.80
CA PHE A 148 -0.36 32.63 -9.54
C PHE A 148 -1.33 33.31 -8.57
N LYS A 149 -0.91 34.36 -7.86
CA LYS A 149 -1.78 35.23 -7.05
C LYS A 149 -2.61 36.24 -7.84
N ALA A 150 -2.25 36.49 -9.09
CA ALA A 150 -2.93 37.51 -9.87
C ALA A 150 -4.41 37.15 -10.12
N SER A 151 -5.31 38.12 -9.94
CA SER A 151 -6.77 37.92 -10.03
C SER A 151 -7.26 37.43 -11.40
N PHE A 152 -6.46 37.59 -12.45
CA PHE A 152 -6.82 37.08 -13.78
C PHE A 152 -6.94 35.55 -13.81
N TRP A 153 -6.29 34.81 -12.89
CA TRP A 153 -6.45 33.35 -12.76
C TRP A 153 -7.81 32.94 -12.17
N GLU A 154 -8.62 33.90 -11.71
CA GLU A 154 -10.02 33.67 -11.31
C GLU A 154 -10.95 33.64 -12.53
N ASN A 155 -10.50 34.17 -13.68
CA ASN A 155 -11.24 34.07 -14.93
C ASN A 155 -11.32 32.60 -15.38
N ALA A 156 -12.55 32.12 -15.58
CA ALA A 156 -12.82 30.72 -15.94
C ALA A 156 -12.14 30.28 -17.25
N LEU A 157 -12.02 31.16 -18.25
CA LEU A 157 -11.37 30.84 -19.52
C LEU A 157 -9.86 30.67 -19.33
N ILE A 158 -9.23 31.56 -18.58
CA ILE A 158 -7.78 31.52 -18.33
C ILE A 158 -7.42 30.32 -17.44
N ALA A 159 -8.21 30.07 -16.40
CA ALA A 159 -8.04 28.89 -15.55
C ALA A 159 -8.17 27.59 -16.36
N LYS A 160 -9.13 27.51 -17.28
CA LYS A 160 -9.32 26.36 -18.18
C LYS A 160 -8.16 26.19 -19.15
N LEU A 161 -7.60 27.28 -19.67
CA LEU A 161 -6.43 27.24 -20.55
C LEU A 161 -5.20 26.74 -19.78
N LEU A 162 -4.94 27.27 -18.59
CA LEU A 162 -3.86 26.82 -17.71
C LEU A 162 -3.96 25.32 -17.44
N LEU A 163 -5.15 24.87 -17.03
CA LEU A 163 -5.41 23.46 -16.77
C LEU A 163 -5.13 22.61 -18.01
N LYS A 164 -5.65 23.00 -19.18
CA LYS A 164 -5.39 22.28 -20.44
C LYS A 164 -3.90 22.17 -20.74
N THR A 165 -3.16 23.27 -20.62
CA THR A 165 -1.70 23.28 -20.81
C THR A 165 -1.01 22.34 -19.84
N GLU A 166 -1.41 22.35 -18.58
CA GLU A 166 -0.88 21.45 -17.55
C GLU A 166 -1.19 19.98 -17.87
N VAL A 167 -2.44 19.66 -18.20
CA VAL A 167 -2.88 18.30 -18.54
C VAL A 167 -2.07 17.78 -19.72
N LEU A 168 -2.01 18.52 -20.83
CA LEU A 168 -1.31 18.09 -22.04
C LEU A 168 0.18 17.83 -21.77
N SER A 169 0.84 18.76 -21.07
CA SER A 169 2.25 18.64 -20.72
C SER A 169 2.51 17.42 -19.82
N LYS A 170 1.77 17.30 -18.71
CA LYS A 170 2.00 16.23 -17.73
C LYS A 170 1.48 14.87 -18.18
N HIS A 171 0.41 14.82 -18.96
CA HIS A 171 -0.11 13.57 -19.52
C HIS A 171 0.92 12.95 -20.47
N SER A 172 1.47 13.75 -21.39
CA SER A 172 2.52 13.28 -22.31
C SER A 172 3.77 12.78 -21.57
N LEU A 173 4.21 13.52 -20.54
CA LEU A 173 5.45 13.19 -19.82
C LEU A 173 5.28 12.02 -18.86
N VAL A 174 4.20 11.94 -18.09
CA VAL A 174 4.06 11.02 -16.96
C VAL A 174 2.69 10.33 -16.84
N GLY A 175 1.79 10.51 -17.79
CA GLY A 175 0.43 9.94 -17.73
C GLY A 175 -0.44 10.55 -16.64
N CYS A 176 -0.28 11.86 -16.38
CA CYS A 176 -1.09 12.57 -15.40
C CYS A 176 -2.56 12.67 -15.84
N GLU A 177 -3.47 12.42 -14.90
CA GLU A 177 -4.94 12.57 -15.07
C GLU A 177 -5.50 13.75 -14.23
N SER A 178 -4.67 14.77 -13.97
CA SER A 178 -5.08 16.04 -13.36
C SER A 178 -5.81 15.92 -12.02
N CYS A 179 -5.17 15.23 -11.08
CA CYS A 179 -5.67 15.08 -9.71
C CYS A 179 -5.65 16.40 -8.88
N GLY A 180 -5.13 17.51 -9.41
CA GLY A 180 -5.10 18.80 -8.71
C GLY A 180 -4.06 18.92 -7.60
N GLN A 181 -3.41 17.82 -7.20
CA GLN A 181 -2.33 17.82 -6.21
C GLN A 181 -1.13 17.05 -6.75
N CYS A 182 -0.08 17.77 -7.18
CA CYS A 182 1.08 17.14 -7.80
C CYS A 182 1.91 16.39 -6.75
N ARG A 183 2.09 15.09 -6.97
CA ARG A 183 2.84 14.18 -6.06
C ARG A 183 4.12 13.63 -6.69
N LEU A 184 4.56 14.19 -7.83
CA LEU A 184 5.66 13.62 -8.62
C LEU A 184 7.01 13.65 -7.92
N GLY A 185 7.32 14.72 -7.17
CA GLY A 185 8.56 14.81 -6.39
C GLY A 185 8.69 13.68 -5.37
N ASP A 186 7.55 13.26 -4.80
CA ASP A 186 7.49 12.26 -3.72
C ASP A 186 7.40 10.83 -4.24
N THR A 187 7.20 10.70 -5.55
CA THR A 187 6.91 9.42 -6.21
C THR A 187 7.96 9.06 -7.24
N LEU A 188 9.15 9.66 -7.17
CA LEU A 188 10.24 9.46 -8.12
C LEU A 188 9.79 9.72 -9.56
N TYR A 189 8.93 10.72 -9.73
CA TYR A 189 8.35 11.15 -11.01
C TYR A 189 7.50 10.08 -11.71
N ILE A 190 6.92 9.16 -10.94
CA ILE A 190 5.94 8.17 -11.40
C ILE A 190 4.56 8.59 -10.89
N CYS A 191 3.69 9.05 -11.81
CA CYS A 191 2.38 9.58 -11.45
C CYS A 191 1.47 8.49 -10.85
N PRO A 192 0.97 8.66 -9.60
CA PRO A 192 0.05 7.68 -9.00
C PRO A 192 -1.27 7.50 -9.75
N GLU A 193 -1.70 8.48 -10.54
CA GLU A 193 -2.93 8.36 -11.33
C GLU A 193 -2.81 7.33 -12.47
N THR A 194 -1.58 6.89 -12.80
CA THR A 194 -1.37 5.76 -13.73
C THR A 194 -1.64 4.39 -13.09
N CYS A 195 -1.76 4.34 -11.76
CA CYS A 195 -2.32 3.19 -11.05
C CYS A 195 -3.85 3.25 -11.12
N PRO A 196 -4.54 2.17 -11.53
CA PRO A 196 -6.00 2.14 -11.55
C PRO A 196 -6.65 2.38 -10.17
N LYS A 197 -5.91 2.16 -9.09
CA LYS A 197 -6.34 2.41 -7.70
C LYS A 197 -5.88 3.76 -7.14
N GLY A 198 -5.12 4.56 -7.91
CA GLY A 198 -4.62 5.86 -7.47
C GLY A 198 -3.68 5.84 -6.25
N LEU A 199 -3.11 4.67 -5.90
CA LEU A 199 -2.30 4.48 -4.70
C LEU A 199 -0.93 5.17 -4.84
N ALA A 200 -0.56 5.97 -3.83
CA ALA A 200 0.74 6.65 -3.81
C ALA A 200 1.76 6.00 -2.85
N ASN A 201 1.29 5.34 -1.79
CA ASN A 201 2.09 4.89 -0.66
C ASN A 201 2.45 3.40 -0.66
N GLY A 202 2.09 2.63 -1.69
CA GLY A 202 2.50 1.23 -1.79
C GLY A 202 1.64 0.42 -2.75
N PRO A 203 2.15 -0.75 -3.19
CA PRO A 203 1.37 -1.65 -4.02
C PRO A 203 0.11 -2.11 -3.29
N CYS A 204 -0.99 -2.28 -4.03
CA CYS A 204 -2.14 -3.00 -3.50
C CYS A 204 -1.80 -4.49 -3.31
N GLY A 205 -2.58 -5.17 -2.46
CA GLY A 205 -2.40 -6.60 -2.21
C GLY A 205 -2.50 -7.49 -3.46
N GLY A 206 -3.12 -7.02 -4.55
CA GLY A 206 -3.24 -7.79 -5.79
C GLY A 206 -1.98 -7.78 -6.67
N THR A 207 -0.94 -7.03 -6.30
CA THR A 207 0.31 -6.96 -7.06
C THR A 207 1.09 -8.27 -6.95
N THR A 208 1.58 -8.81 -8.07
CA THR A 208 2.38 -10.05 -8.09
C THR A 208 3.60 -9.91 -9.00
N LEU A 209 4.81 -10.12 -8.48
CA LEU A 209 6.09 -10.18 -9.25
C LEU A 209 6.21 -9.06 -10.33
N ASP A 210 5.99 -7.80 -9.94
CA ASP A 210 5.96 -6.61 -10.81
C ASP A 210 4.72 -6.38 -11.69
N ARG A 211 3.71 -7.26 -11.66
CA ARG A 211 2.46 -7.07 -12.40
C ARG A 211 1.39 -6.38 -11.54
N CYS A 212 0.65 -5.46 -12.15
CA CYS A 212 -0.57 -4.90 -11.57
C CYS A 212 -1.63 -6.00 -11.37
N GLU A 213 -2.56 -5.82 -10.43
CA GLU A 213 -3.62 -6.81 -10.15
C GLU A 213 -4.53 -7.08 -11.35
N PHE A 214 -4.70 -6.10 -12.22
CA PHE A 214 -5.49 -6.22 -13.45
C PHE A 214 -4.74 -7.00 -14.55
N GLY A 215 -3.45 -7.31 -14.33
CA GLY A 215 -2.67 -8.13 -15.24
C GLY A 215 -2.34 -7.48 -16.58
N ASP A 216 -2.71 -6.23 -16.83
CA ASP A 216 -2.54 -5.54 -18.12
C ASP A 216 -1.25 -4.69 -18.19
N ARG A 217 -0.68 -4.33 -17.03
CA ARG A 217 0.48 -3.43 -16.93
C ARG A 217 1.43 -3.82 -15.81
N GLU A 218 2.61 -3.20 -15.84
CA GLU A 218 3.57 -3.24 -14.75
C GLU A 218 3.08 -2.39 -13.56
N CYS A 219 3.30 -2.86 -12.33
CA CYS A 219 2.92 -2.12 -11.13
C CYS A 219 3.83 -0.90 -10.97
N ILE A 220 3.23 0.28 -10.84
CA ILE A 220 3.96 1.54 -10.67
C ILE A 220 4.88 1.51 -9.44
N HIS A 221 4.50 0.78 -8.38
CA HIS A 221 5.29 0.68 -7.16
C HIS A 221 6.52 -0.21 -7.34
N SER A 222 6.45 -1.23 -8.19
CA SER A 222 7.63 -1.99 -8.60
C SER A 222 8.62 -1.12 -9.36
N VAL A 223 8.12 -0.28 -10.27
CA VAL A 223 8.96 0.70 -10.98
C VAL A 223 9.59 1.69 -10.01
N LYS A 224 8.79 2.24 -9.08
CA LYS A 224 9.28 3.14 -8.02
C LYS A 224 10.37 2.48 -7.18
N ALA A 225 10.14 1.25 -6.69
CA ALA A 225 11.07 0.57 -5.80
C ALA A 225 12.44 0.32 -6.45
N ARG A 226 12.47 -0.19 -7.69
CA ARG A 226 13.75 -0.40 -8.40
C ARG A 226 14.44 0.91 -8.77
N LEU A 227 13.67 1.94 -9.14
CA LEU A 227 14.23 3.26 -9.43
C LEU A 227 14.84 3.89 -8.17
N ALA A 228 14.11 3.84 -7.04
CA ALA A 228 14.56 4.31 -5.73
C ALA A 228 15.90 3.68 -5.35
N LYS A 229 16.02 2.36 -5.52
CA LYS A 229 17.25 1.62 -5.25
C LYS A 229 18.39 2.08 -6.17
N ALA A 230 18.12 2.22 -7.47
CA ALA A 230 19.14 2.63 -8.45
C ALA A 230 19.65 4.06 -8.24
N VAL A 231 18.78 4.98 -7.81
CA VAL A 231 19.13 6.39 -7.55
C VAL A 231 19.47 6.66 -6.08
N LYS A 232 19.56 5.61 -5.25
CA LYS A 232 19.86 5.69 -3.80
C LYS A 232 18.91 6.58 -3.00
N GLN A 233 17.63 6.63 -3.39
CA GLN A 233 16.56 7.36 -2.69
C GLN A 233 15.53 6.40 -2.09
N THR A 234 15.96 5.35 -1.38
CA THR A 234 15.04 4.39 -0.76
C THR A 234 14.31 4.97 0.45
N GLU A 235 14.90 5.94 1.13
CA GLU A 235 14.32 6.52 2.36
C GLU A 235 13.00 7.22 2.10
N ILE A 236 12.81 7.85 0.93
CA ILE A 236 11.53 8.46 0.55
C ILE A 236 10.37 7.44 0.56
N LEU A 237 10.65 6.17 0.28
CA LEU A 237 9.62 5.12 0.27
C LEU A 237 9.29 4.60 1.68
N LYS A 238 10.18 4.81 2.64
CA LYS A 238 10.02 4.34 4.03
C LYS A 238 9.41 5.42 4.92
N GLU A 239 9.85 6.66 4.75
CA GLU A 239 9.58 7.74 5.70
C GLU A 239 8.47 8.67 5.23
N LYS A 240 8.26 8.79 3.91
CA LYS A 240 7.30 9.76 3.36
C LYS A 240 5.92 9.14 3.16
N LEU A 241 4.96 9.55 3.99
CA LEU A 241 3.55 9.29 3.78
C LEU A 241 2.93 10.40 2.92
N ILE A 242 2.51 10.05 1.71
CA ILE A 242 1.92 10.99 0.76
C ILE A 242 0.41 11.10 1.03
N PRO A 243 -0.15 12.30 1.22
CA PRO A 243 -1.57 12.47 1.50
C PRO A 243 -2.46 11.98 0.35
N THR A 244 -3.70 11.65 0.71
CA THR A 244 -4.77 11.40 -0.25
C THR A 244 -5.14 12.68 -0.98
N VAL A 245 -5.62 12.53 -2.21
CA VAL A 245 -6.07 13.67 -3.02
C VAL A 245 -7.55 13.94 -2.71
N PRO A 246 -7.93 15.15 -2.26
CA PRO A 246 -9.33 15.52 -2.06
C PRO A 246 -10.11 15.50 -3.38
N LEU A 247 -11.37 15.04 -3.33
CA LEU A 247 -12.24 15.00 -4.52
C LEU A 247 -12.43 16.38 -5.14
N GLU A 248 -12.59 17.41 -4.30
CA GLU A 248 -12.79 18.82 -4.71
C GLU A 248 -11.67 19.35 -5.61
N THR A 249 -10.46 18.83 -5.45
CA THR A 249 -9.28 19.31 -6.18
C THR A 249 -9.12 18.63 -7.55
N ARG A 250 -9.82 17.51 -7.80
CA ARG A 250 -9.70 16.81 -9.09
C ARG A 250 -10.24 17.69 -10.21
N GLY A 251 -9.50 17.73 -11.33
CA GLY A 251 -9.84 18.60 -12.45
C GLY A 251 -9.47 20.07 -12.26
N THR A 252 -8.66 20.40 -11.24
CA THR A 252 -8.08 21.74 -11.05
C THR A 252 -6.57 21.74 -11.33
N SER A 253 -5.97 22.92 -11.52
CA SER A 253 -4.53 23.04 -11.79
C SER A 253 -3.70 22.77 -10.54
N SER A 254 -2.82 21.77 -10.58
CA SER A 254 -1.94 21.49 -9.44
C SER A 254 -0.82 22.51 -9.28
N TRP A 255 -0.46 23.24 -10.33
CA TRP A 255 0.46 24.38 -10.22
C TRP A 255 -0.18 25.51 -9.41
N LYS A 256 -1.38 25.95 -9.80
CA LYS A 256 -2.12 26.99 -9.07
C LYS A 256 -2.32 26.59 -7.61
N ASN A 257 -2.81 25.37 -7.36
CA ASN A 257 -3.07 24.89 -6.01
C ASN A 257 -1.82 24.86 -5.14
N TRP A 258 -0.67 24.43 -5.66
CA TRP A 258 0.56 24.36 -4.89
C TRP A 258 1.09 25.74 -4.48
N TYR A 259 1.04 26.72 -5.40
CA TYR A 259 1.47 28.09 -5.12
C TYR A 259 0.53 28.86 -4.20
N LEU A 260 -0.76 28.49 -4.15
CA LEU A 260 -1.76 29.10 -3.25
C LEU A 260 -1.85 28.38 -1.90
N ALA A 261 -1.56 27.07 -1.83
CA ALA A 261 -1.57 26.32 -0.58
C ALA A 261 -0.40 26.65 0.36
N THR A 262 0.65 27.30 -0.14
CA THR A 262 1.81 27.76 0.65
C THR A 262 1.51 29.02 1.49
N GLU A 263 0.23 29.35 1.70
CA GLU A 263 -0.25 30.45 2.54
C GLU A 263 -0.62 30.04 3.98
N ALA A 264 -0.57 28.75 4.33
CA ALA A 264 -0.83 28.26 5.68
C ALA A 264 0.45 27.81 6.39
#